data_AF-A0A0D2VY19-F1
#
_entry.id   AF-A0A0D2VY19-F1
#
_cell.length_a   1.000
_cell.length_b   1.000
_cell.length_c   1.000
_cell.angle_alpha   90.00
_cell.angle_beta   90.00
_cell.angle_gamma   90.00
#
_symmetry.space_group_name_H-M   'P 1'
#
loop_
_entity.id
_entity.type
_entity.pdbx_description
1 polymer ?
#
loop_
_entity_poly.entity_id
_entity_poly.type
_entity_poly.pdbx_seq_one_letter_code
_entity_poly.pdbx_strand_id
1 'polypeptide(L)'
;MEYAAPALYWFAVAGAGGACLKHWLTPETMLRELTPVAFRGGATLSPEGRWWGSYAAGAMNLGIFVNGVWVGLYGDRVARQGHLLGTAALFAGFAAAWATQGHTTGMKNHRAQAVKVTCIGALILTGFLLQ
;
A
#
# COMPACT_ATOMS: atom_id res chain seq x y z
N MET A 1 -22.37 2.52 -15.11
CA MET A 1 -21.79 2.54 -13.74
C MET A 1 -21.84 1.17 -13.07
N GLU A 2 -22.76 0.29 -13.47
CA GLU A 2 -23.02 -1.04 -12.87
C GLU A 2 -21.79 -1.95 -12.71
N TYR A 3 -20.79 -1.85 -13.58
CA TYR A 3 -19.56 -2.65 -13.53
C TYR A 3 -18.34 -1.95 -12.92
N ALA A 4 -18.39 -0.63 -12.73
CA ALA A 4 -17.22 0.15 -12.33
C ALA A 4 -16.87 -0.06 -10.86
N ALA A 5 -17.85 -0.03 -9.96
CA ALA A 5 -17.62 -0.18 -8.53
C ALA A 5 -17.11 -1.58 -8.12
N PRO A 6 -17.66 -2.69 -8.67
CA PRO A 6 -17.11 -4.03 -8.45
C PRO A 6 -15.71 -4.20 -9.03
N ALA A 7 -15.44 -3.63 -10.21
CA ALA A 7 -14.11 -3.70 -10.83
C ALA A 7 -13.05 -2.97 -10.01
N LEU A 8 -13.36 -1.77 -9.51
CA LEU A 8 -12.45 -1.01 -8.63
C LEU A 8 -12.20 -1.72 -7.30
N TYR A 9 -13.22 -2.39 -6.76
CA TYR A 9 -13.08 -3.24 -5.58
C TYR A 9 -12.07 -4.36 -5.81
N TRP A 10 -12.29 -5.19 -6.83
CA TRP A 10 -11.40 -6.31 -7.12
C TRP A 10 -10.01 -5.88 -7.59
N PHE A 11 -9.89 -4.72 -8.24
CA PHE A 11 -8.60 -4.10 -8.54
C PHE A 11 -7.82 -3.77 -7.25
N ALA A 12 -8.48 -3.18 -6.25
CA ALA A 12 -7.83 -2.87 -4.96
C ALA A 12 -7.38 -4.15 -4.24
N VAL A 13 -8.24 -5.17 -4.20
CA VAL A 13 -7.93 -6.47 -3.58
C VAL A 13 -6.76 -7.15 -4.32
N ALA A 14 -6.84 -7.30 -5.64
CA ALA A 14 -5.77 -7.91 -6.43
C ALA A 14 -4.46 -7.12 -6.34
N GLY A 15 -4.54 -5.78 -6.31
CA GLY A 15 -3.39 -4.91 -6.10
C GLY A 15 -2.68 -5.16 -4.77
N ALA A 16 -3.43 -5.37 -3.69
CA ALA A 16 -2.87 -5.74 -2.39
C ALA A 16 -2.18 -7.12 -2.44
N GLY A 17 -2.78 -8.11 -3.10
CA GLY A 17 -2.17 -9.43 -3.31
C GLY A 17 -0.87 -9.35 -4.11
N GLY A 18 -0.86 -8.59 -5.21
CA GLY A 18 0.33 -8.33 -6.02
C GLY A 18 1.43 -7.60 -5.25
N ALA A 19 1.07 -6.61 -4.42
CA ALA A 19 2.02 -5.92 -3.55
C ALA A 19 2.60 -6.82 -2.46
N CYS A 20 1.79 -7.73 -1.89
CA CYS A 20 2.25 -8.76 -0.97
C CYS A 20 3.31 -9.65 -1.63
N LEU A 21 3.00 -10.23 -2.79
CA LEU A 21 3.93 -11.07 -3.55
C LEU A 21 5.21 -10.31 -3.90
N LYS A 22 5.09 -9.06 -4.39
CA LYS A 22 6.25 -8.21 -4.66
C LYS A 22 7.13 -8.07 -3.42
N HIS A 23 6.55 -7.76 -2.26
CA HIS A 23 7.31 -7.50 -1.04
C HIS A 23 8.02 -8.75 -0.53
N TRP A 24 7.42 -9.94 -0.64
CA TRP A 24 8.06 -11.19 -0.27
C TRP A 24 9.11 -11.67 -1.26
N LEU A 25 8.90 -11.49 -2.57
CA LEU A 25 9.81 -11.96 -3.61
C LEU A 25 10.99 -11.00 -3.84
N THR A 26 10.83 -9.71 -3.53
CA THR A 26 11.87 -8.68 -3.76
C THR A 26 12.16 -7.84 -2.51
N PRO A 27 12.54 -8.49 -1.39
CA PRO A 27 12.75 -7.81 -0.11
C PRO A 27 13.76 -6.67 -0.23
N GLU A 28 14.91 -6.91 -0.86
CA GLU A 28 15.99 -5.93 -0.97
C GLU A 28 15.62 -4.69 -1.79
N THR A 29 14.93 -4.87 -2.91
CA THR A 29 14.48 -3.78 -3.79
C THR A 29 13.47 -2.89 -3.07
N MET A 30 12.52 -3.51 -2.37
CA MET A 30 11.48 -2.83 -1.62
C MET A 30 12.07 -1.94 -0.52
N LEU A 31 13.06 -2.44 0.23
CA LEU A 31 13.65 -1.68 1.32
C LEU A 31 14.53 -0.56 0.78
N ARG A 32 15.27 -0.77 -0.31
CA ARG A 32 16.00 0.34 -0.96
C ARG A 32 15.06 1.44 -1.45
N GLU A 33 13.82 1.09 -1.80
CA GLU A 33 12.82 2.07 -2.16
C GLU A 33 12.21 2.74 -0.93
N LEU A 34 11.89 2.01 0.14
CA LEU A 34 11.18 2.54 1.32
C LEU A 34 12.09 3.08 2.43
N THR A 35 13.39 2.77 2.41
CA THR A 35 14.32 3.20 3.45
C THR A 35 14.89 4.58 3.15
N PRO A 36 14.71 5.53 4.09
CA PRO A 36 15.44 6.79 4.17
C PRO A 36 16.88 6.73 3.68
N VAL A 37 17.30 7.70 2.85
CA VAL A 37 18.73 7.93 2.55
C VAL A 37 19.51 8.26 3.84
N ALA A 38 18.85 8.75 4.89
CA ALA A 38 19.43 8.91 6.23
C ALA A 38 19.97 7.60 6.86
N PHE A 39 19.46 6.43 6.49
CA PHE A 39 20.03 5.13 6.89
C PHE A 39 21.16 4.63 5.97
N ARG A 40 21.56 5.41 4.96
CA ARG A 40 22.73 5.12 4.10
C ARG A 40 23.97 5.92 4.50
N GLY A 41 23.83 6.88 5.40
CA GLY A 41 24.89 7.75 5.92
C GLY A 41 25.74 7.14 7.04
N GLY A 42 26.03 5.83 7.00
CA GLY A 42 27.00 5.19 7.91
C GLY A 42 26.48 4.03 8.76
N ALA A 43 25.15 3.84 8.90
CA ALA A 43 24.56 2.68 9.57
C ALA A 43 23.63 1.94 8.61
N THR A 44 24.20 1.05 7.81
CA THR A 44 23.46 0.10 6.96
C THR A 44 22.41 -0.60 7.80
N LEU A 45 21.13 -0.49 7.43
CA LEU A 45 20.06 -1.30 8.03
C LEU A 45 20.54 -2.76 8.01
N SER A 46 20.55 -3.38 9.20
CA SER A 46 21.06 -4.73 9.34
C SER A 46 20.30 -5.67 8.39
N PRO A 47 20.92 -6.74 7.89
CA PRO A 47 20.23 -7.73 7.07
C PRO A 47 18.89 -8.18 7.66
N GLU A 48 18.81 -8.26 8.99
CA GLU A 48 17.61 -8.60 9.75
C GLU A 48 16.57 -7.48 9.70
N GLY A 49 16.94 -6.22 9.93
CA GLY A 49 16.03 -5.08 9.82
C GLY A 49 15.49 -4.92 8.40
N ARG A 50 16.30 -5.30 7.41
CA ARG A 50 15.86 -5.41 6.03
C ARG A 50 14.80 -6.51 5.88
N TRP A 51 15.14 -7.74 6.23
CA TRP A 51 14.23 -8.88 6.12
C TRP A 51 12.88 -8.65 6.81
N TRP A 52 12.90 -8.17 8.06
CA TRP A 52 11.70 -7.92 8.85
C TRP A 52 10.83 -6.78 8.29
N GLY A 53 11.44 -5.72 7.73
CA GLY A 53 10.69 -4.63 7.10
C GLY A 53 9.93 -5.07 5.84
N SER A 54 10.55 -5.90 5.00
CA SER A 54 9.88 -6.51 3.85
C SER A 54 8.77 -7.46 4.29
N TYR A 55 9.04 -8.32 5.28
CA TYR A 55 8.06 -9.26 5.81
C TYR A 55 6.84 -8.54 6.40
N ALA A 56 7.06 -7.47 7.19
CA ALA A 56 5.99 -6.67 7.80
C ALA A 56 5.09 -6.03 6.74
N ALA A 57 5.66 -5.44 5.70
CA ALA A 57 4.86 -4.85 4.62
C ALA A 57 4.18 -5.90 3.73
N GLY A 58 4.81 -7.07 3.55
CA GLY A 58 4.18 -8.22 2.90
C GLY A 58 2.98 -8.70 3.68
N ALA A 59 3.14 -8.93 5.00
CA ALA A 59 2.06 -9.34 5.90
C ALA A 59 0.92 -8.33 5.98
N MET A 60 1.22 -7.03 6.00
CA MET A 60 0.20 -5.97 5.94
C MET A 60 -0.62 -6.04 4.64
N ASN A 61 0.04 -6.16 3.50
CA ASN A 61 -0.65 -6.30 2.20
C ASN A 61 -1.41 -7.62 2.08
N LEU A 62 -0.90 -8.71 2.67
CA LEU A 62 -1.63 -9.98 2.78
C LEU A 62 -2.90 -9.80 3.60
N GLY A 63 -2.84 -9.08 4.71
CA GLY A 63 -4.01 -8.78 5.55
C GLY A 63 -5.07 -8.00 4.78
N ILE A 64 -4.67 -6.97 4.03
CA ILE A 64 -5.58 -6.21 3.14
C ILE A 64 -6.18 -7.15 2.08
N PHE A 65 -5.36 -7.99 1.44
CA PHE A 65 -5.81 -8.93 0.41
C PHE A 65 -6.82 -9.96 0.96
N VAL A 66 -6.47 -10.69 2.03
CA VAL A 66 -7.31 -11.75 2.59
C VAL A 66 -8.62 -11.19 3.12
N ASN A 67 -8.57 -10.05 3.83
CA ASN A 67 -9.77 -9.36 4.28
C ASN A 67 -10.63 -8.90 3.07
N GLY A 68 -9.99 -8.36 2.03
CA GLY A 68 -10.67 -7.94 0.80
C GLY A 68 -11.32 -9.10 0.04
N VAL A 69 -10.68 -10.26 -0.04
CA VAL A 69 -11.28 -11.48 -0.62
C VAL A 69 -12.48 -11.93 0.21
N TRP A 70 -12.32 -12.00 1.54
CA TRP A 70 -13.40 -12.40 2.44
C TRP A 70 -14.62 -11.50 2.32
N VAL A 71 -14.41 -10.19 2.43
CA VAL A 71 -15.47 -9.18 2.31
C VAL A 71 -16.07 -9.17 0.89
N GLY A 72 -15.28 -9.47 -0.14
CA GLY A 72 -15.76 -9.53 -1.52
C GLY A 72 -16.70 -10.70 -1.80
N LEU A 73 -16.45 -11.85 -1.16
CA LEU A 73 -17.22 -13.08 -1.35
C LEU A 73 -18.42 -13.20 -0.41
N TYR A 74 -18.26 -12.75 0.85
CA TYR A 74 -19.23 -13.00 1.92
C TYR A 74 -19.79 -11.71 2.55
N GLY A 75 -19.18 -10.56 2.27
CA GLY A 75 -19.60 -9.28 2.82
C GLY A 75 -20.78 -8.67 2.07
N ASP A 76 -21.60 -7.92 2.80
CA ASP A 76 -22.61 -7.08 2.19
C ASP A 76 -21.97 -5.83 1.53
N ARG A 77 -22.82 -4.92 1.04
CA ARG A 77 -22.35 -3.67 0.41
C ARG A 77 -21.60 -2.78 1.41
N VAL A 78 -22.06 -2.69 2.66
CA VAL A 78 -21.48 -1.81 3.68
C VAL A 78 -20.08 -2.30 4.06
N ALA A 79 -19.89 -3.62 4.21
CA ALA A 79 -18.59 -4.21 4.46
C ALA A 79 -17.58 -3.90 3.34
N ARG A 80 -18.01 -4.01 2.08
CA ARG A 80 -17.17 -3.68 0.90
C ARG A 80 -16.80 -2.20 0.85
N GLN A 81 -17.75 -1.31 1.14
CA GLN A 81 -17.48 0.12 1.28
C GLN A 81 -16.49 0.41 2.42
N GLY A 82 -16.67 -0.23 3.59
CA GLY A 82 -15.75 -0.10 4.72
C GLY A 82 -14.33 -0.55 4.40
N HIS A 83 -14.19 -1.66 3.68
CA HIS A 83 -12.88 -2.14 3.21
C HIS A 83 -12.20 -1.13 2.26
N LEU A 84 -12.95 -0.58 1.30
CA LEU A 84 -12.43 0.43 0.37
C LEU A 84 -12.03 1.71 1.09
N LEU A 85 -12.87 2.22 1.98
CA LEU A 85 -12.58 3.43 2.76
C LEU A 85 -11.33 3.25 3.64
N GLY A 86 -11.24 2.13 4.36
CA GLY A 86 -10.08 1.79 5.19
C GLY A 86 -8.80 1.68 4.35
N THR A 87 -8.87 1.05 3.18
CA THR A 87 -7.73 0.95 2.27
C THR A 87 -7.34 2.31 1.70
N ALA A 88 -8.30 3.15 1.29
CA ALA A 88 -8.02 4.51 0.83
C ALA A 88 -7.37 5.37 1.91
N ALA A 89 -7.83 5.27 3.17
CA ALA A 89 -7.23 5.97 4.30
C ALA A 89 -5.77 5.54 4.55
N LEU A 90 -5.47 4.24 4.44
CA LEU A 90 -4.09 3.75 4.53
C LEU A 90 -3.19 4.34 3.43
N PHE A 91 -3.68 4.39 2.18
CA PHE A 91 -2.94 5.00 1.08
C PHE A 91 -2.73 6.50 1.28
N ALA A 92 -3.71 7.23 1.82
CA ALA A 92 -3.54 8.63 2.20
C ALA A 92 -2.44 8.80 3.28
N GLY A 93 -2.42 7.93 4.29
CA GLY A 93 -1.37 7.90 5.30
C GLY A 93 0.02 7.64 4.71
N PHE A 94 0.14 6.66 3.79
CA PHE A 94 1.39 6.39 3.09
C PHE A 94 1.83 7.55 2.20
N ALA A 95 0.90 8.20 1.50
CA ALA A 95 1.22 9.37 0.70
C ALA A 95 1.76 10.53 1.56
N ALA A 96 1.15 10.78 2.72
CA ALA A 96 1.62 11.76 3.69
C ALA A 96 3.01 11.40 4.24
N ALA A 97 3.25 10.12 4.56
CA ALA A 97 4.56 9.64 5.00
C ALA A 97 5.63 9.83 3.91
N TRP A 98 5.32 9.52 2.65
CA TRP A 98 6.23 9.77 1.53
C TRP A 98 6.53 11.26 1.32
N ALA A 99 5.52 12.12 1.45
CA ALA A 99 5.70 13.56 1.32
C ALA A 99 6.58 14.13 2.44
N THR A 100 6.35 13.72 3.69
CA THR A 100 6.97 14.29 4.90
C THR A 100 8.26 13.57 5.30
N GLN A 101 8.18 12.29 5.66
CA GLN A 101 9.33 11.49 6.06
C GLN A 101 10.31 11.30 4.92
N GLY A 102 9.83 11.15 3.69
CA GLY A 102 10.70 11.08 2.51
C GLY A 102 11.57 12.34 2.31
N HIS A 103 11.07 13.51 2.70
CA HIS A 103 11.84 14.76 2.68
C HIS A 103 12.90 14.77 3.79
N THR A 104 12.50 14.50 5.04
CA THR A 104 13.40 14.41 6.21
C THR A 104 14.54 13.43 5.98
N THR A 105 14.28 12.41 5.18
CA THR A 105 15.16 11.28 5.00
C THR A 105 16.00 11.32 3.73
N GLY A 106 15.86 12.36 2.92
CA GLY A 106 16.67 12.58 1.71
C GLY A 106 16.35 11.65 0.54
N MET A 107 15.19 11.01 0.51
CA MET A 107 14.81 10.14 -0.61
C MET A 107 14.47 10.94 -1.86
N LYS A 108 15.31 10.84 -2.90
CA LYS A 108 15.20 11.65 -4.13
C LYS A 108 13.83 11.56 -4.83
N ASN A 109 13.18 10.40 -4.79
CA ASN A 109 11.91 10.15 -5.51
C ASN A 109 10.67 10.30 -4.62
N HIS A 110 10.81 10.85 -3.41
CA HIS A 110 9.74 10.83 -2.41
C HIS A 110 8.44 11.51 -2.87
N ARG A 111 8.55 12.63 -3.62
CA ARG A 111 7.38 13.33 -4.19
C ARG A 111 6.66 12.49 -5.25
N ALA A 112 7.42 11.86 -6.14
CA ALA A 112 6.86 11.01 -7.19
C ALA A 112 6.12 9.80 -6.58
N GLN A 113 6.69 9.20 -5.53
CA GLN A 113 6.03 8.12 -4.80
C GLN A 113 4.78 8.61 -4.06
N ALA A 114 4.86 9.75 -3.38
CA ALA A 114 3.69 10.36 -2.73
C ALA A 114 2.54 10.56 -3.72
N VAL A 115 2.81 11.15 -4.90
CA VAL A 115 1.80 11.34 -5.96
C VAL A 115 1.24 10.00 -6.44
N LYS A 116 2.11 9.01 -6.73
CA LYS A 116 1.67 7.68 -7.16
C LYS A 116 0.73 7.03 -6.14
N VAL A 117 1.10 7.06 -4.87
CA VAL A 117 0.31 6.49 -3.78
C VAL A 117 -1.01 7.26 -3.63
N THR A 118 -0.99 8.60 -3.74
CA THR A 118 -2.21 9.42 -3.74
C THR A 118 -3.14 9.05 -4.89
N CYS A 119 -2.63 8.86 -6.11
CA CYS A 119 -3.46 8.48 -7.26
C CYS A 119 -4.13 7.11 -7.05
N ILE A 120 -3.41 6.13 -6.49
CA ILE A 120 -3.99 4.82 -6.17
C ILE A 120 -5.04 4.96 -5.06
N GLY A 121 -4.75 5.70 -4.00
CA GLY A 121 -5.70 5.98 -2.92
C GLY A 121 -6.97 6.68 -3.42
N ALA A 122 -6.83 7.66 -4.32
CA ALA A 122 -7.94 8.35 -4.95
C ALA A 122 -8.79 7.41 -5.80
N LEU A 123 -8.17 6.50 -6.56
CA LEU A 123 -8.88 5.49 -7.35
C LEU A 123 -9.71 4.54 -6.46
N ILE A 124 -9.15 4.11 -5.33
CA ILE A 124 -9.84 3.27 -4.34
C ILE A 124 -10.99 4.05 -3.69
N LEU A 125 -10.77 5.32 -3.36
CA LEU A 125 -11.81 6.21 -2.84
C LEU A 125 -12.94 6.43 -3.85
N THR A 126 -12.63 6.55 -5.15
CA THR A 126 -13.65 6.57 -6.21
C THR A 126 -14.46 5.27 -6.19
N GLY A 127 -13.83 4.11 -6.00
CA GLY A 127 -14.53 2.84 -5.80
C GLY A 127 -15.51 2.88 -4.63
N PHE A 128 -15.13 3.50 -3.51
CA PHE A 128 -16.02 3.70 -2.36
C PHE A 128 -17.22 4.59 -2.70
N LEU A 129 -16.99 5.72 -3.38
CA LEU A 129 -18.05 6.67 -3.73
C LEU A 129 -19.04 6.13 -4.78
N LEU A 130 -18.62 5.16 -5.58
CA LEU A 130 -19.43 4.53 -6.62
C LEU A 130 -20.18 3.28 -6.15
N GLN A 131 -19.86 2.74 -4.96
CA GLN A 131 -20.52 1.56 -4.42
C GLN A 131 -21.94 1.86 -4.00
#